data_AF-A0A0N0GVM1-F1
#
_entry.id   AF-A0A0N0GVM1-F1
#
_cell.length_a   1.000
_cell.length_b   1.000
_cell.length_c   1.000
_cell.angle_alpha   90.00
_cell.angle_beta   90.00
_cell.angle_gamma   90.00
#
_symmetry.space_group_name_H-M   'P 1'
#
loop_
_entity.id
_entity.type
_entity.pdbx_description
1 polymer ?
#
loop_
_entity_poly.entity_id
_entity_poly.type
_entity_poly.pdbx_seq_one_letter_code
_entity_poly.pdbx_strand_id
1 'polypeptide(L)' 'MSVGRLPEVGDEVEYVPGLRAVVTDIRKGVRYLRRPGYPEWPVRDPDALKVTRTRAERIEAGEFR' A
#
# COMPACT_ATOMS: atom_id res chain seq x y z
N MET A 1 -13.67 1.77 -8.96
CA MET A 1 -12.91 0.55 -9.32
C MET A 1 -11.67 1.02 -10.05
N SER A 2 -10.55 1.22 -9.35
CA SER A 2 -9.30 1.68 -9.96
C SER A 2 -8.62 0.46 -10.59
N VAL A 3 -8.96 0.21 -11.86
CA VAL A 3 -8.39 -0.89 -12.64
C VAL A 3 -7.01 -0.46 -13.15
N GLY A 4 -5.96 -1.21 -12.83
CA GLY A 4 -4.76 -1.29 -13.68
C GLY A 4 -3.51 -0.49 -13.29
N ARG A 5 -3.45 0.18 -12.13
CA ARG A 5 -2.19 0.77 -11.68
C ARG A 5 -1.59 -0.04 -10.54
N LEU A 6 -0.28 -0.31 -10.61
CA LEU A 6 0.43 -0.89 -9.50
C LEU A 6 0.40 0.11 -8.32
N PRO A 7 0.37 -0.37 -7.06
CA PRO A 7 0.38 0.52 -5.91
C PRO A 7 1.62 1.40 -5.84
N GLU A 8 1.47 2.65 -5.45
CA GLU A 8 2.57 3.60 -5.32
C GLU A 8 2.86 3.95 -3.86
N VAL A 9 4.03 4.53 -3.59
CA VAL A 9 4.39 4.95 -2.22
C VAL A 9 3.33 5.89 -1.66
N GLY A 10 2.82 5.55 -0.48
CA GLY A 10 1.77 6.24 0.24
C GLY A 10 0.36 5.69 0.00
N ASP A 11 0.16 4.83 -1.00
CA ASP A 11 -1.12 4.16 -1.23
C ASP A 11 -1.38 3.13 -0.10
N GLU A 12 -2.64 3.05 0.33
CA GLU A 12 -3.15 1.95 1.14
C GLU A 12 -3.59 0.82 0.22
N VAL A 13 -3.14 -0.39 0.56
CA VAL A 13 -3.43 -1.60 -0.16
C VAL A 13 -4.01 -2.65 0.77
N GLU A 14 -4.96 -3.41 0.24
CA GLU A 14 -5.35 -4.71 0.77
C GLU A 14 -4.38 -5.75 0.19
N TYR A 15 -3.58 -6.38 1.06
CA TYR A 15 -2.56 -7.38 0.68
C TYR A 15 -3.00 -8.82 0.96
N VAL A 16 -4.00 -8.99 1.84
CA VAL A 16 -4.81 -10.20 1.99
C VAL A 16 -6.23 -9.76 2.34
N PRO A 17 -7.25 -10.59 2.06
CA PRO A 17 -8.65 -10.21 2.31
C PRO A 17 -8.88 -9.72 3.75
N GLY A 18 -9.38 -8.49 3.87
CA GLY A 18 -9.68 -7.84 5.14
C GLY A 18 -8.49 -7.17 5.85
N LEU A 19 -7.25 -7.33 5.37
CA LEU A 19 -6.08 -6.69 5.98
C LEU A 19 -5.45 -5.65 5.05
N ARG A 20 -5.24 -4.46 5.62
CA ARG A 20 -4.68 -3.31 4.92
C ARG A 20 -3.30 -2.93 5.44
N ALA A 21 -2.49 -2.36 4.57
CA ALA A 21 -1.19 -1.79 4.87
C ALA A 21 -0.91 -0.63 3.92
N VAL A 22 0.09 0.20 4.25
CA VAL A 22 0.53 1.31 3.41
C VAL A 22 1.81 0.90 2.69
N VAL A 23 1.90 1.22 1.40
CA VAL A 23 3.16 1.12 0.64
C VAL A 23 4.09 2.23 1.13
N THR A 24 5.21 1.87 1.74
CA THR A 24 6.17 2.84 2.30
C THR A 24 7.37 3.08 1.41
N ASP A 25 7.74 2.09 0.59
CA ASP A 25 8.92 2.15 -0.26
C ASP A 25 8.78 1.20 -1.47
N ILE A 26 9.57 1.46 -2.51
CA ILE A 26 9.69 0.60 -3.70
C ILE A 26 11.18 0.43 -4.02
N ARG A 27 11.75 -0.72 -3.65
CA ARG A 27 13.18 -1.02 -3.85
C ARG A 27 13.35 -2.02 -4.98
N LYS A 28 13.98 -1.60 -6.08
CA LYS A 28 14.23 -2.47 -7.26
C LYS A 28 12.93 -3.14 -7.76
N GLY A 29 11.82 -2.40 -7.77
CA GLY A 29 10.49 -2.91 -8.16
C GLY A 29 9.72 -3.68 -7.08
N VAL A 30 10.35 -3.98 -5.94
CA VAL A 30 9.70 -4.65 -4.80
C VAL A 30 9.06 -3.60 -3.90
N ARG A 31 7.74 -3.71 -3.73
CA ARG A 31 6.96 -2.86 -2.81
C ARG A 31 7.17 -3.30 -1.37
N TYR A 32 7.38 -2.34 -0.49
CA TYR A 32 7.47 -2.55 0.94
C TYR A 32 6.21 -2.01 1.60
N LEU A 33 5.61 -2.82 2.47
CA LEU A 33 4.41 -2.48 3.20
C LEU A 33 4.69 -2.27 4.67
N ARG A 34 3.89 -1.41 5.29
CA ARG A 34 3.87 -1.22 6.73
C ARG A 34 2.42 -1.18 7.23
N ARG A 35 2.17 -1.87 8.35
CA ARG A 35 0.96 -1.71 9.15
C ARG A 35 1.33 -1.36 10.59
N PRO A 36 0.47 -0.63 11.34
CA PRO A 36 0.73 -0.32 12.73
C PRO A 36 1.04 -1.58 13.56
N GLY A 37 2.09 -1.53 14.39
CA GLY A 37 2.51 -2.65 15.23
C GLY A 37 3.37 -3.71 14.53
N TYR A 38 3.70 -3.55 13.26
CA TYR A 38 4.54 -4.49 12.51
C TYR A 38 5.73 -3.78 11.85
N PRO A 39 6.88 -4.46 11.72
CA PRO A 39 7.99 -3.94 10.93
C PRO A 39 7.57 -3.76 9.47
N GLU A 40 8.36 -3.04 8.69
CA GLU A 40 8.19 -2.99 7.25
C GLU A 40 8.55 -4.37 6.64
N TRP A 41 7.81 -4.83 5.62
CA TRP A 41 8.12 -6.08 4.91
C TRP A 41 7.99 -5.97 3.39
N PRO A 42 8.81 -6.71 2.62
CA PRO A 42 8.70 -6.76 1.16
C PRO A 42 7.49 -7.62 0.72
N VAL A 43 6.86 -7.21 -0.38
CA VAL A 43 5.77 -7.95 -1.03
C VAL A 43 6.36 -8.88 -2.08
N ARG A 44 5.92 -10.15 -2.05
CA ARG A 44 6.36 -11.17 -3.02
C ARG A 44 5.59 -11.07 -4.33
N ASP A 45 4.29 -10.79 -4.26
CA ASP A 45 3.40 -10.67 -5.41
C ASP A 45 2.73 -9.29 -5.40
N PRO A 46 3.26 -8.31 -6.16
CA PRO A 46 2.71 -6.96 -6.20
C PRO A 46 1.37 -6.90 -6.96
N ASP A 47 1.06 -7.87 -7.82
CA ASP A 47 -0.18 -7.91 -8.61
C ASP A 47 -1.37 -8.37 -7.75
N ALA A 48 -1.10 -9.07 -6.65
CA ALA A 48 -2.09 -9.41 -5.63
C ALA A 48 -2.53 -8.22 -4.76
N LEU A 49 -1.83 -7.08 -4.83
CA LEU A 49 -2.17 -5.90 -4.04
C LEU A 49 -3.32 -5.13 -4.67
N LYS A 50 -4.37 -4.91 -3.88
CA LYS A 50 -5.49 -4.07 -4.29
C LYS A 50 -5.43 -2.72 -3.60
N VAL A 51 -5.26 -1.64 -4.36
CA VAL A 51 -5.34 -0.28 -3.81
C VAL A 51 -6.74 -0.04 -3.26
N THR A 52 -6.83 0.24 -1.96
CA THR A 52 -8.09 0.60 -1.27
C THR A 52 -8.25 2.10 -1.16
N ARG A 53 -7.15 2.82 -0.92
CA ARG A 53 -7.09 4.28 -0.90
C ARG A 53 -5.77 4.74 -1.46
N THR A 54 -5.80 5.77 -2.29
CA THR A 54 -4.63 6.45 -2.81
C THR A 54 -3.96 7.31 -1.74
N ARG A 55 -2.69 7.67 -1.95
CA ARG A 55 -2.00 8.65 -1.11
C ARG A 55 -2.78 9.97 -0.99
N ALA A 56 -3.39 10.45 -2.07
CA ALA A 56 -4.16 11.69 -2.07
C ALA A 56 -5.39 11.60 -1.15
N GLU A 57 -6.16 10.51 -1.26
CA GLU A 57 -7.32 10.26 -0.39
C GLU A 57 -6.92 10.14 1.09
N ARG A 58 -5.74 9.57 1.38
CA ARG A 58 -5.21 9.52 2.76
C ARG A 58 -4.81 10.89 3.30
N ILE A 59 -4.21 11.73 2.45
CA ILE A 59 -3.85 13.12 2.83
C ILE A 59 -5.13 13.91 3.11
N GLU A 60 -6.14 13.79 2.27
CA GLU A 60 -7.45 14.44 2.47
C GLU A 60 -8.12 13.98 3.77
N ALA A 61 -7.98 12.70 4.12
CA ALA A 61 -8.43 12.15 5.40
C ALA A 61 -7.57 12.56 6.62
N GLY A 62 -6.51 13.37 6.43
CA GLY A 62 -5.60 13.79 7.49
C GLY A 62 -4.60 12.72 7.94
N GLU A 63 -4.47 11.62 7.20
CA GLU A 63 -3.59 10.48 7.51
C GLU A 63 -2.20 10.66 6.89
N PHE A 64 -1.52 11.76 7.21
CA PHE A 64 -0.14 12.00 6.79
C PHE A 64 0.82 11.68 7.94
N ARG A 65 1.69 10.69 7.75
CA ARG A 65 2.79 10.35 8.67
C ARG A 65 4.07 10.17 7.88
#